data_AF-A0A6B3HDR0-F1
#
_entry.id   AF-A0A6B3HDR0-F1
#
_cell.length_a   1.000
_cell.length_b   1.000
_cell.length_c   1.000
_cell.angle_alpha   90.00
_cell.angle_beta   90.00
_cell.angle_gamma   90.00
#
_symmetry.space_group_name_H-M   'P 1'
#
loop_
_entity.id
_entity.type
_entity.pdbx_description
1 polymer ?
#
loop_
_entity_poly.entity_id
_entity_poly.type
_entity_poly.pdbx_seq_one_letter_code
_entity_poly.pdbx_strand_id
1 'polypeptide(L)'
;NGLVAAAYLARAGQSVLVLERLDTTGGAAVSTRPFAGVDARLSRYSYLVSLLPLKIVRDLGLDFAVRKRTVSSYTPVVREGRPTGLLVGGDRTRESFAALTGGEREYAAWQRFYAMTQRVAERVFPTLTEPLPA
;
A
#
# COMPACT_ATOMS: atom_id res chain seq x y z
N ASN A 1 -2.80 -12.61 -6.03
CA ASN A 1 -2.88 -13.52 -4.85
C ASN A 1 -3.70 -14.75 -5.25
N GLY A 2 -3.84 -15.76 -4.39
CA GLY A 2 -4.53 -17.02 -4.72
C GLY A 2 -5.98 -16.83 -5.19
N LEU A 3 -6.76 -15.96 -4.54
CA LEU A 3 -8.16 -15.71 -4.93
C LEU A 3 -8.28 -15.02 -6.29
N VAL A 4 -7.42 -14.02 -6.55
CA VAL A 4 -7.37 -13.36 -7.87
C VAL A 4 -6.99 -14.37 -8.97
N ALA A 5 -5.98 -15.21 -8.72
CA ALA A 5 -5.56 -16.23 -9.69
C ALA A 5 -6.68 -17.24 -9.97
N ALA A 6 -7.33 -17.76 -8.91
CA ALA A 6 -8.46 -18.67 -9.03
C ALA A 6 -9.61 -18.06 -9.85
N ALA A 7 -9.93 -16.78 -9.61
CA ALA A 7 -10.97 -16.07 -10.35
C ALA A 7 -10.65 -15.96 -11.84
N TYR A 8 -9.40 -15.63 -12.21
CA TYR A 8 -9.00 -15.57 -13.62
C TYR A 8 -8.98 -16.95 -14.30
N LEU A 9 -8.50 -17.99 -13.62
CA LEU A 9 -8.52 -19.37 -14.15
C LEU A 9 -9.95 -19.87 -14.40
N ALA A 10 -10.86 -19.64 -13.44
CA ALA A 10 -12.27 -20.00 -13.59
C ALA A 10 -12.92 -19.23 -14.76
N ARG A 11 -12.63 -17.93 -14.91
CA ARG A 11 -13.09 -17.13 -16.06
C ARG A 11 -12.52 -17.62 -17.40
N ALA A 12 -11.36 -18.25 -17.40
CA ALA A 12 -10.78 -18.90 -18.58
C ALA A 12 -11.35 -20.31 -18.84
N GLY A 13 -12.41 -20.72 -18.12
CA GLY A 13 -13.09 -22.01 -18.30
C GLY A 13 -12.40 -23.20 -17.61
N GLN A 14 -11.40 -22.96 -16.77
CA GLN A 14 -10.72 -24.03 -16.04
C GLN A 14 -11.52 -24.46 -14.81
N SER A 15 -11.47 -25.74 -14.47
CA SER A 15 -11.91 -26.24 -13.16
C SER A 15 -10.86 -25.88 -12.12
N VAL A 16 -11.26 -25.19 -11.05
CA VAL A 16 -10.35 -24.65 -10.04
C VAL A 16 -10.76 -25.11 -8.65
N LEU A 17 -9.83 -25.73 -7.92
CA LEU A 17 -9.96 -26.06 -6.49
C LEU A 17 -9.13 -25.09 -5.66
N VAL A 18 -9.77 -24.40 -4.71
CA VAL A 18 -9.09 -23.52 -3.73
C VAL A 18 -9.07 -24.22 -2.38
N LEU A 19 -7.88 -24.47 -1.84
CA LEU A 19 -7.69 -25.06 -0.52
C LEU A 19 -7.26 -23.95 0.46
N GLU A 20 -8.08 -23.69 1.46
CA GLU A 20 -7.82 -22.75 2.55
C GLU A 20 -7.86 -23.51 3.86
N ARG A 21 -6.88 -23.27 4.74
CA ARG A 21 -6.79 -23.93 6.05
C ARG A 21 -7.74 -23.29 7.06
N LEU A 22 -8.00 -22.00 6.93
CA LEU A 22 -8.88 -21.25 7.82
C LEU A 22 -10.35 -21.43 7.44
N ASP A 23 -11.25 -21.18 8.41
CA ASP A 23 -12.70 -21.23 8.20
C ASP A 23 -13.22 -20.15 7.24
N THR A 24 -12.38 -19.17 6.89
CA THR A 24 -12.72 -18.03 6.05
C THR A 24 -11.61 -17.72 5.07
N THR A 25 -11.97 -17.32 3.85
CA THR A 25 -11.03 -16.83 2.84
C THR A 25 -10.60 -15.38 3.11
N GLY A 26 -9.58 -14.92 2.39
CA GLY A 26 -9.13 -13.52 2.37
C GLY A 26 -7.80 -13.26 3.08
N GLY A 27 -7.27 -14.22 3.86
CA GLY A 27 -5.89 -14.21 4.35
C GLY A 27 -5.50 -12.96 5.15
N ALA A 28 -4.57 -12.17 4.61
CA ALA A 28 -4.09 -10.91 5.22
C ALA A 28 -5.03 -9.71 5.01
N ALA A 29 -5.98 -9.82 4.07
CA ALA A 29 -6.89 -8.75 3.66
C ALA A 29 -8.20 -8.72 4.48
N VAL A 30 -8.35 -9.59 5.49
CA VAL A 30 -9.52 -9.58 6.38
C VAL A 30 -9.21 -8.86 7.69
N SER A 31 -10.26 -8.29 8.27
CA SER A 31 -10.21 -7.78 9.63
C SER A 31 -10.50 -8.91 10.64
N THR A 32 -9.83 -8.88 11.78
CA THR A 32 -10.05 -9.78 12.90
C THR A 32 -10.33 -8.99 14.18
N ARG A 33 -10.84 -9.67 15.20
CA ARG A 33 -10.86 -9.19 16.59
C ARG A 33 -9.75 -9.90 17.36
N PRO A 34 -8.51 -9.39 17.34
CA PRO A 34 -7.38 -10.13 17.91
C PRO A 34 -7.36 -10.13 19.43
N PHE A 35 -8.12 -9.23 20.08
CA PHE A 35 -8.10 -9.03 21.52
C PHE A 35 -9.41 -9.52 22.15
N ALA A 36 -9.35 -10.57 22.95
CA ALA A 36 -10.51 -11.07 23.68
C ALA A 36 -11.04 -10.00 24.65
N GLY A 37 -12.36 -9.81 24.67
CA GLY A 37 -13.01 -8.80 25.54
C GLY A 37 -12.90 -7.35 25.07
N VAL A 38 -12.21 -7.07 23.94
CA VAL A 38 -12.12 -5.73 23.36
C VAL A 38 -12.81 -5.72 22.01
N ASP A 39 -13.80 -4.86 21.82
CA ASP A 39 -14.46 -4.68 20.52
C ASP A 39 -13.61 -3.80 19.59
N ALA A 40 -12.43 -4.32 19.23
CA ALA A 40 -11.52 -3.73 18.26
C ALA A 40 -11.44 -4.63 17.04
N ARG A 41 -11.97 -4.17 15.90
CA ARG A 41 -11.88 -4.83 14.61
C ARG A 41 -10.73 -4.24 13.80
N LEU A 42 -9.62 -4.99 13.72
CA LEU A 42 -8.37 -4.53 13.13
C LEU A 42 -8.04 -5.33 11.86
N SER A 43 -7.41 -4.69 10.88
CA SER A 43 -6.84 -5.42 9.74
C SER A 43 -5.75 -6.37 10.24
N ARG A 44 -5.75 -7.61 9.74
CA ARG A 44 -4.77 -8.62 10.17
C ARG A 44 -3.35 -8.21 9.78
N TYR A 45 -3.10 -7.89 8.50
CA TYR A 45 -1.80 -7.40 8.01
C TYR A 45 -1.89 -6.51 6.74
N SER A 46 -3.07 -6.21 6.22
CA SER A 46 -3.25 -5.46 4.96
C SER A 46 -4.22 -4.31 5.15
N TYR A 47 -3.71 -3.18 5.65
CA TYR A 47 -4.46 -1.93 5.85
C TYR A 47 -4.14 -0.87 4.79
N LEU A 48 -3.21 -1.17 3.88
CA LEU A 48 -2.90 -0.36 2.71
C LEU A 48 -3.24 -1.16 1.45
N VAL A 49 -4.15 -0.60 0.64
CA VAL A 49 -4.30 -1.03 -0.75
C VAL A 49 -3.16 -0.40 -1.53
N SER A 50 -2.12 -1.20 -1.82
CA SER A 50 -0.92 -0.72 -2.50
C SER A 50 -1.01 -0.99 -4.01
N LEU A 51 -0.29 -1.98 -4.53
CA LEU A 51 -0.11 -2.27 -5.95
C LEU A 51 -1.31 -3.00 -6.60
N LEU A 52 -2.56 -2.72 -6.21
CA LEU A 52 -3.73 -3.34 -6.82
C LEU A 52 -4.01 -2.70 -8.19
N PRO A 53 -3.80 -3.38 -9.32
CA PRO A 53 -4.02 -2.81 -10.64
C PRO A 53 -5.50 -2.58 -10.92
N LEU A 54 -5.84 -1.43 -11.49
CA LEU A 54 -7.23 -1.10 -11.87
C LEU A 54 -7.82 -2.12 -12.87
N LYS A 55 -6.98 -2.78 -13.67
CA LYS A 55 -7.41 -3.87 -14.55
C LYS A 55 -8.04 -5.01 -13.75
N ILE A 56 -7.42 -5.43 -12.64
CA ILE A 56 -7.94 -6.50 -11.78
C ILE A 56 -9.27 -6.07 -11.13
N VAL A 57 -9.36 -4.82 -10.67
CA VAL A 57 -10.60 -4.26 -10.11
C VAL A 57 -11.75 -4.35 -11.12
N ARG A 58 -11.51 -3.92 -12.36
CA ARG A 58 -12.52 -3.95 -13.44
C ARG A 58 -12.85 -5.38 -13.88
N ASP A 59 -11.84 -6.18 -14.17
CA ASP A 59 -12.00 -7.54 -14.71
C ASP A 59 -12.77 -8.46 -13.75
N LEU A 60 -12.63 -8.25 -12.44
CA LEU A 60 -13.28 -9.03 -11.40
C LEU A 60 -14.51 -8.34 -10.77
N GLY A 61 -14.89 -7.15 -11.25
CA GLY A 61 -16.04 -6.41 -10.73
C GLY A 61 -15.95 -6.09 -9.24
N LEU A 62 -14.74 -5.75 -8.75
CA LEU A 62 -14.53 -5.48 -7.32
C LEU A 62 -15.11 -4.12 -6.94
N ASP A 63 -15.97 -4.10 -5.93
CA ASP A 63 -16.53 -2.87 -5.36
C ASP A 63 -16.06 -2.68 -3.90
N PHE A 64 -15.31 -1.60 -3.66
CA PHE A 64 -14.83 -1.25 -2.33
C PHE A 64 -14.45 0.24 -2.25
N ALA A 65 -14.57 0.82 -1.05
CA ALA A 65 -14.12 2.17 -0.78
C ALA A 65 -12.69 2.18 -0.21
N VAL A 66 -11.85 3.08 -0.73
CA VAL A 66 -10.54 3.38 -0.14
C VAL A 66 -10.62 4.60 0.77
N ARG A 67 -9.87 4.57 1.87
CA ARG A 67 -9.70 5.73 2.76
C ARG A 67 -8.29 6.30 2.58
N LYS A 68 -8.21 7.61 2.39
CA LYS A 68 -6.93 8.31 2.31
C LYS A 68 -6.32 8.42 3.70
N ARG A 69 -5.02 8.18 3.79
CA ARG A 69 -4.23 8.41 4.99
C ARG A 69 -3.52 9.76 4.88
N THR A 70 -3.71 10.63 5.85
CA THR A 70 -3.12 11.98 5.88
C THR A 70 -1.63 11.96 6.21
N VAL A 71 -1.19 11.03 7.06
CA VAL A 71 0.22 10.84 7.44
C VAL A 71 0.78 9.58 6.78
N SER A 72 1.76 9.73 5.89
CA SER A 72 2.42 8.60 5.27
C SER A 72 3.36 7.88 6.23
N SER A 73 4.21 8.65 6.92
CA SER A 73 5.17 8.12 7.88
C SER A 73 5.60 9.19 8.88
N TYR A 74 6.06 8.74 10.04
CA TYR A 74 6.85 9.53 10.96
C TYR A 74 8.10 8.74 11.33
N THR A 75 9.27 9.31 11.07
CA THR A 75 10.56 8.68 11.37
C THR A 75 11.20 9.40 12.56
N PRO A 76 11.13 8.84 13.79
CA PRO A 76 11.73 9.46 14.97
C PRO A 76 13.26 9.43 14.91
N VAL A 77 13.89 10.47 15.44
CA VAL A 77 15.36 10.62 15.53
C VAL A 77 15.71 11.53 16.70
N VAL A 78 16.86 11.29 17.33
CA VAL A 78 17.46 12.23 18.30
C VAL A 78 18.54 13.04 17.60
N ARG A 79 18.47 14.37 17.67
CA ARG A 79 19.53 15.28 17.19
C ARG A 79 19.94 16.20 18.32
N GLU A 80 21.25 16.28 18.57
CA GLU A 80 21.81 17.14 19.63
C GLU A 80 21.15 16.88 21.01
N GLY A 81 20.89 15.61 21.32
CA GLY A 81 20.22 15.22 22.57
C GLY A 81 18.71 15.49 22.62
N ARG A 82 18.12 16.14 21.60
CA ARG A 82 16.69 16.43 21.54
C ARG A 82 15.93 15.39 20.70
N PRO A 83 14.86 14.77 21.24
CA PRO A 83 13.95 13.95 20.46
C PRO A 83 13.22 14.80 19.40
N THR A 84 13.22 14.33 18.15
CA THR A 84 12.55 14.94 17.00
C THR A 84 12.19 13.87 15.97
N GLY A 85 11.76 14.26 14.77
CA GLY A 85 11.49 13.31 13.69
C GLY A 85 11.12 13.96 12.37
N LEU A 86 11.06 13.12 11.33
CA LEU A 86 10.57 13.50 10.00
C LEU A 86 9.13 13.04 9.84
N LEU A 87 8.19 13.98 9.74
CA LEU A 87 6.81 13.75 9.37
C LEU A 87 6.64 13.91 7.87
N VAL A 88 6.18 12.85 7.20
CA VAL A 88 5.77 12.89 5.79
C VAL A 88 4.26 12.69 5.76
N GLY A 89 3.52 13.74 5.38
CA GLY A 89 2.06 13.73 5.39
C GLY A 89 1.44 15.09 5.11
N GLY A 90 0.84 15.24 3.92
CA GLY A 90 0.19 16.48 3.49
C GLY A 90 1.11 17.70 3.57
N ASP A 91 0.52 18.84 3.91
CA ASP A 91 1.17 20.16 3.90
C ASP A 91 2.31 20.30 4.93
N ARG A 92 2.33 19.43 5.95
CA ARG A 92 3.34 19.43 7.01
C ARG A 92 4.68 18.83 6.59
N THR A 93 4.74 18.20 5.40
CA THR A 93 5.95 17.52 4.92
C THR A 93 7.11 18.50 4.75
N ARG A 94 6.89 19.62 4.03
CA ARG A 94 7.94 20.61 3.78
C ARG A 94 8.52 21.17 5.08
N GLU A 95 7.64 21.62 5.97
CA GLU A 95 8.02 22.16 7.28
C GLU A 95 8.82 21.14 8.10
N SER A 96 8.39 19.87 8.12
CA SER A 96 9.11 18.84 8.87
C SER A 96 10.50 18.57 8.30
N PHE A 97 10.70 18.66 6.98
CA PHE A 97 12.03 18.60 6.39
C PHE A 97 12.87 19.80 6.83
N ALA A 98 12.36 21.02 6.66
CA ALA A 98 13.09 22.23 7.04
C ALA A 98 13.50 22.21 8.52
N ALA A 99 12.57 21.85 9.42
CA ALA A 99 12.82 21.75 10.86
C ALA A 99 13.83 20.67 11.22
N LEU A 100 13.87 19.55 10.47
CA LEU A 100 14.82 18.48 10.74
C LEU A 100 16.20 18.78 10.14
N THR A 101 16.27 19.21 8.88
CA THR A 101 17.50 19.30 8.09
C THR A 101 18.10 20.70 8.01
N GLY A 102 17.46 21.69 8.62
CA GLY A 102 17.94 23.08 8.66
C GLY A 102 17.72 23.86 7.35
N GLY A 103 16.82 23.40 6.48
CA GLY A 103 16.49 24.12 5.24
C GLY A 103 15.78 23.27 4.18
N GLU A 104 15.54 23.89 3.02
CA GLU A 104 14.68 23.35 1.95
C GLU A 104 15.39 22.37 1.00
N ARG A 105 16.72 22.26 1.08
CA ARG A 105 17.53 21.48 0.12
C ARG A 105 17.12 20.00 0.09
N GLU A 106 16.93 19.39 1.26
CA GLU A 106 16.60 17.97 1.37
C GLU A 106 15.17 17.68 0.95
N TYR A 107 14.23 18.60 1.20
CA TYR A 107 12.86 18.50 0.68
C TYR A 107 12.86 18.54 -0.85
N ALA A 108 13.60 19.47 -1.46
CA ALA A 108 13.72 19.54 -2.91
C ALA A 108 14.39 18.28 -3.52
N ALA A 109 15.39 17.71 -2.85
CA ALA A 109 16.02 16.45 -3.26
C ALA A 109 15.04 15.28 -3.19
N TRP A 110 14.26 15.20 -2.11
CA TRP A 110 13.21 14.20 -1.92
C TRP A 110 12.14 14.28 -3.01
N GLN A 111 11.68 15.50 -3.37
CA GLN A 111 10.74 15.69 -4.47
C GLN A 111 11.30 15.21 -5.81
N ARG A 112 12.57 15.52 -6.12
CA ARG A 112 13.24 15.05 -7.36
C ARG A 112 13.35 13.53 -7.39
N PHE A 113 13.69 12.91 -6.26
CA PHE A 113 13.77 11.46 -6.13
C PHE A 113 12.40 10.81 -6.39
N TYR A 114 11.34 11.26 -5.73
CA TYR A 114 10.00 10.69 -5.92
C TYR A 114 9.44 10.93 -7.33
N ALA A 115 9.75 12.09 -7.94
CA ALA A 115 9.40 12.35 -9.34
C ALA A 115 10.12 11.36 -10.30
N MET A 116 11.37 11.01 -10.01
CA MET A 116 12.09 9.98 -10.77
C MET A 116 11.46 8.60 -10.60
N THR A 117 11.17 8.19 -9.37
CA THR A 117 10.52 6.89 -9.12
C THR A 117 9.13 6.82 -9.76
N GLN A 118 8.39 7.94 -9.79
CA GLN A 118 7.10 8.01 -10.44
C GLN A 118 7.20 7.75 -11.95
N ARG A 119 8.18 8.37 -12.64
CA ARG A 119 8.40 8.11 -14.08
C ARG A 119 8.67 6.64 -14.38
N VAL A 120 9.42 5.96 -13.51
CA VAL A 120 9.65 4.50 -13.64
C VAL A 120 8.34 3.74 -13.43
N ALA A 121 7.60 4.06 -12.36
CA ALA A 121 6.34 3.41 -12.04
C ALA A 121 5.31 3.56 -13.16
N GLU A 122 5.21 4.73 -13.80
CA GLU A 122 4.30 4.98 -14.93
C GLU A 122 4.57 4.07 -16.14
N ARG A 123 5.82 3.60 -16.32
CA ARG A 123 6.19 2.70 -17.43
C ARG A 123 6.12 1.22 -17.04
N VAL A 124 6.49 0.89 -15.80
CA VAL A 124 6.55 -0.50 -15.32
C VAL A 124 5.20 -1.00 -14.83
N PHE A 125 4.41 -0.17 -14.15
CA PHE A 125 3.18 -0.64 -13.52
C PHE A 125 2.15 -1.24 -14.49
N PRO A 126 1.94 -0.68 -15.72
CA PRO A 126 1.04 -1.30 -16.70
C PRO A 126 1.46 -2.73 -17.10
N THR A 127 2.76 -2.98 -17.19
CA THR A 127 3.29 -4.28 -17.65
C THR A 127 3.07 -5.41 -16.64
N LEU A 128 2.76 -5.09 -15.38
CA LEU A 128 2.47 -6.09 -14.33
C LEU A 128 1.23 -6.95 -14.63
N THR A 129 0.38 -6.50 -15.55
CA THR A 129 -0.86 -7.21 -15.92
C THR A 129 -0.94 -7.56 -17.41
N GLU A 130 0.11 -7.24 -18.16
CA GLU A 130 0.24 -7.60 -19.57
C GLU A 130 1.04 -8.91 -19.68
N PRO A 131 0.88 -9.66 -20.78
CA PRO A 131 1.76 -10.78 -21.07
C PRO A 131 3.23 -10.32 -21.05
N LEU A 132 4.13 -11.17 -20.57
CA LEU A 132 5.56 -10.91 -20.68
C LEU A 132 5.91 -10.73 -22.16
N PRO A 133 6.61 -9.65 -22.55
CA PRO A 133 7.14 -9.53 -23.90
C PRO A 133 7.99 -10.76 -24.22
N ALA A 134 7.79 -11.32 -25.41
CA ALA A 134 8.59 -12.43 -25.92
C ALA A 134 10.03 -11.99 -26.19
#